data_AF-R8BFI2-F1
#
_entry.id   AF-R8BFI2-F1
#
_cell.length_a   1.000
_cell.length_b   1.000
_cell.length_c   1.000
_cell.angle_alpha   90.00
_cell.angle_beta   90.00
_cell.angle_gamma   90.00
#
_symmetry.space_group_name_H-M   'P 1'
#
loop_
_entity.id
_entity.type
_entity.pdbx_description
1 polymer ?
#
loop_
_entity_poly.entity_id
_entity_poly.type
_entity_poly.pdbx_seq_one_letter_code
_entity_poly.pdbx_strand_id
1 'polypeptide(L)'
;MHPDFGPLTPFVRAIDGMKAYDPGAKYIAAGGVTSSLIIPGSANIMGGEGTPVKNIPRSGPHHEYVVEDLLLEHGVPLEERLRYMKMACGENPKRVYGHTRMGNAWIFREQLSRAKELLEKQDAWCEAAVGMSSEGEKRAFIEAMGSFPVELKLDSTVGMLRGRVALHNHCYEPEDFETMLRISHEFGFRVRAFHHAISAWLVPEMLKEYGDNVTIATFAEYGLYKREAYQSSLHAGKILSDHGVPVAYKSDHFGEDSNARWLLLQAAVGHSFHLPAEKALQAVTSVPAAAIDLDYRIGYLRPGYDADIVVWDAHPLSIGATPRQVYIDGIATLDPVKVEESAPRTAQRSSHSERGVAKPAMRAEVSQAERQDICEKATTPGRQFIISGIKKSFLDNYPEVTVKGDHDDGDLTLVIADGAVTCLSYGAGCAQTASQVTEDATLINLTNGYLSPGLTAVTTSLGLLEVAMESATGDGVSIPMTNVRDPSNVNYAKYGVSIEGKGIARARVGGVTRAITPPFTFAGLVRGVSTGFRTGNDSNLLNGGIFQPDVALHINLGEEAKAIEGTESRAIYELRQLLTTYSTKEDNSAYASVVKGNLPLVIHAQSVV
;
A
#
# COMPACT_ATOMS: atom_id res chain seq x y z
N MET A 1 7.37 16.74 -17.55
CA MET A 1 8.84 16.56 -17.52
C MET A 1 9.48 17.58 -18.43
N HIS A 2 10.68 18.05 -18.09
CA HIS A 2 11.36 19.03 -18.92
C HIS A 2 11.79 18.37 -20.23
N PRO A 3 11.49 18.94 -21.40
CA PRO A 3 11.81 18.33 -22.71
C PRO A 3 13.32 18.06 -22.89
N ASP A 4 14.17 18.83 -22.21
CA ASP A 4 15.63 18.66 -22.25
C ASP A 4 16.13 17.38 -21.55
N PHE A 5 15.29 16.76 -20.72
CA PHE A 5 15.64 15.54 -19.99
C PHE A 5 14.77 14.37 -20.46
N GLY A 6 15.40 13.46 -21.21
CA GLY A 6 14.77 12.25 -21.73
C GLY A 6 14.56 11.16 -20.66
N PRO A 7 14.40 9.88 -21.07
CA PRO A 7 14.13 8.72 -20.19
C PRO A 7 15.29 8.28 -19.30
N LEU A 8 16.45 8.94 -19.43
CA LEU A 8 17.69 8.58 -18.78
C LEU A 8 18.24 9.81 -18.05
N THR A 9 18.06 9.84 -16.73
CA THR A 9 18.57 10.89 -15.85
C THR A 9 19.45 10.33 -14.74
N PRO A 10 20.45 9.47 -15.01
CA PRO A 10 21.28 8.88 -13.95
C PRO A 10 22.12 9.93 -13.18
N PHE A 11 22.26 11.13 -13.74
CA PHE A 11 23.07 12.24 -13.19
C PHE A 11 22.31 13.14 -12.20
N VAL A 12 20.99 12.99 -12.05
CA VAL A 12 20.23 13.73 -11.03
C VAL A 12 20.26 12.98 -9.71
N ARG A 13 20.14 13.69 -8.58
CA ARG A 13 20.22 13.09 -7.24
C ARG A 13 19.05 13.53 -6.38
N ALA A 14 18.47 12.59 -5.64
CA ALA A 14 17.37 12.87 -4.73
C ALA A 14 17.75 13.95 -3.70
N ILE A 15 18.99 13.90 -3.19
CA ILE A 15 19.54 14.88 -2.23
C ILE A 15 19.36 16.34 -2.67
N ASP A 16 19.44 16.63 -3.97
CA ASP A 16 19.31 17.99 -4.51
C ASP A 16 17.87 18.53 -4.46
N GLY A 17 16.88 17.64 -4.28
CA GLY A 17 15.47 17.97 -4.13
C GLY A 17 14.93 17.82 -2.71
N MET A 18 15.77 17.41 -1.76
CA MET A 18 15.35 17.11 -0.39
C MET A 18 15.02 18.38 0.40
N LYS A 19 13.97 18.28 1.23
CA LYS A 19 13.57 19.34 2.17
C LYS A 19 13.88 18.88 3.58
N ALA A 20 14.89 19.46 4.21
CA ALA A 20 15.26 19.10 5.58
C ALA A 20 14.20 19.46 6.65
N TYR A 21 13.18 20.21 6.26
CA TYR A 21 12.05 20.62 7.09
C TYR A 21 10.75 19.85 6.80
N ASP A 22 10.79 18.79 6.00
CA ASP A 22 9.60 18.01 5.67
C ASP A 22 8.93 17.44 6.93
N PRO A 23 7.67 17.82 7.24
CA PRO A 23 6.95 17.28 8.39
C PRO A 23 6.73 15.76 8.30
N GLY A 24 6.74 15.19 7.09
CA GLY A 24 6.65 13.76 6.83
C GLY A 24 7.64 12.95 7.65
N ALA A 25 8.88 13.42 7.82
CA ALA A 25 9.89 12.73 8.62
C ALA A 25 9.43 12.50 10.07
N LYS A 26 8.74 13.47 10.69
CA LYS A 26 8.21 13.32 12.06
C LYS A 26 7.05 12.33 12.12
N TYR A 27 6.17 12.35 11.13
CA TYR A 27 5.04 11.41 11.07
C TYR A 27 5.50 9.98 10.85
N ILE A 28 6.51 9.80 10.00
CA ILE A 28 7.15 8.51 9.72
C ILE A 28 7.85 7.99 10.99
N ALA A 29 8.65 8.84 11.66
CA ALA A 29 9.29 8.49 12.92
C ALA A 29 8.28 8.13 14.00
N ALA A 30 7.16 8.85 14.12
CA ALA A 30 6.09 8.54 15.08
C ALA A 30 5.42 7.17 14.84
N GLY A 31 5.55 6.60 13.65
CA GLY A 31 5.15 5.20 13.35
C GLY A 31 6.22 4.15 13.67
N GLY A 32 7.36 4.55 14.24
CA GLY A 32 8.48 3.66 14.56
C GLY A 32 9.45 3.42 13.39
N VAL A 33 9.43 4.25 12.35
CA VAL A 33 10.33 4.11 11.18
C VAL A 33 11.47 5.11 11.31
N THR A 34 12.68 4.64 11.61
CA THR A 34 13.84 5.51 11.89
C THR A 34 14.64 5.91 10.65
N SER A 35 14.67 5.06 9.63
CA SER A 35 15.50 5.24 8.43
C SER A 35 14.70 5.00 7.15
N SER A 36 15.06 5.71 6.08
CA SER A 36 14.40 5.64 4.77
C SER A 36 15.44 5.71 3.64
N LEU A 37 15.25 4.97 2.55
CA LEU A 37 15.93 5.24 1.28
C LEU A 37 15.03 6.12 0.41
N ILE A 38 15.35 7.41 0.30
CA ILE A 38 14.63 8.34 -0.57
C ILE A 38 15.16 8.18 -1.99
N ILE A 39 14.28 7.90 -2.95
CA ILE A 39 14.62 7.64 -4.34
C ILE A 39 13.72 8.47 -5.26
N PRO A 40 14.18 8.77 -6.49
CA PRO A 40 13.30 9.30 -7.53
C PRO A 40 12.07 8.41 -7.77
N GLY A 41 11.07 8.97 -8.47
CA GLY A 41 9.89 8.23 -8.90
C GLY A 41 10.20 7.12 -9.92
N SER A 42 9.16 6.63 -10.59
CA SER A 42 9.26 5.57 -11.60
C SER A 42 8.89 6.04 -13.01
N ALA A 43 8.92 7.35 -13.24
CA ALA A 43 8.66 7.92 -14.56
C ALA A 43 9.74 7.52 -15.59
N ASN A 44 11.01 7.48 -15.17
CA ASN A 44 12.16 7.32 -16.06
C ASN A 44 12.71 5.89 -16.02
N ILE A 45 13.33 5.45 -17.11
CA ILE A 45 14.03 4.16 -17.17
C ILE A 45 15.20 4.18 -16.18
N MET A 46 16.00 5.25 -16.19
CA MET A 46 16.96 5.58 -15.13
C MET A 46 16.54 6.90 -14.49
N GLY A 47 16.03 6.85 -13.26
CA GLY A 47 15.45 7.99 -12.55
C GLY A 47 16.45 8.91 -11.85
N GLY A 48 17.64 8.39 -11.55
CA GLY A 48 18.68 9.13 -10.81
C GLY A 48 18.99 8.51 -9.46
N GLU A 49 19.83 9.19 -8.70
CA GLU A 49 20.39 8.66 -7.47
C GLU A 49 19.45 8.82 -6.27
N GLY A 50 19.41 7.80 -5.41
CA GLY A 50 18.75 7.81 -4.12
C GLY A 50 19.67 8.23 -2.98
N THR A 51 19.08 8.45 -1.81
CA THR A 51 19.77 8.96 -0.62
C THR A 51 19.18 8.32 0.64
N PRO A 52 19.97 7.54 1.40
CA PRO A 52 19.53 6.98 2.67
C PRO A 52 19.56 8.05 3.76
N VAL A 53 18.49 8.16 4.53
CA VAL A 53 18.33 9.18 5.57
C VAL A 53 17.77 8.60 6.87
N LYS A 54 18.03 9.32 7.95
CA LYS A 54 17.35 9.19 9.24
C LYS A 54 16.13 10.12 9.27
N ASN A 55 15.00 9.64 9.75
CA ASN A 55 13.73 10.39 9.81
C ASN A 55 13.67 11.34 11.02
N ILE A 56 14.68 12.17 11.20
CA ILE A 56 14.80 13.11 12.33
C ILE A 56 15.16 14.52 11.82
N PRO A 57 14.18 15.43 11.69
CA PRO A 57 14.49 16.80 11.34
C PRO A 57 15.37 17.46 12.41
N ARG A 58 16.31 18.32 11.98
CA ARG A 58 17.18 19.09 12.89
C ARG A 58 18.05 18.21 13.81
N SER A 59 18.56 17.10 13.26
CA SER A 59 19.45 16.14 13.91
C SER A 59 20.85 16.69 14.21
N GLY A 60 21.31 17.68 13.45
CA GLY A 60 22.64 18.26 13.63
C GLY A 60 22.82 19.04 14.93
N PRO A 61 24.08 19.35 15.31
CA PRO A 61 24.43 19.99 16.58
C PRO A 61 23.84 21.40 16.76
N HIS A 62 23.42 22.05 15.68
CA HIS A 62 22.82 23.38 15.69
C HIS A 62 21.28 23.35 15.57
N HIS A 63 20.68 22.16 15.43
CA HIS A 63 19.25 21.98 15.24
C HIS A 63 18.67 22.79 14.06
N GLU A 64 19.42 22.87 12.97
CA GLU A 64 19.03 23.57 11.75
C GLU A 64 18.48 22.63 10.68
N TYR A 65 17.87 23.19 9.64
CA TYR A 65 17.36 22.42 8.51
C TYR A 65 18.46 22.17 7.47
N VAL A 66 19.37 21.26 7.79
CA VAL A 66 20.49 20.88 6.93
C VAL A 66 20.27 19.48 6.37
N VAL A 67 20.35 19.32 5.05
CA VAL A 67 20.14 18.02 4.38
C VAL A 67 21.22 17.01 4.76
N GLU A 68 22.48 17.47 4.84
CA GLU A 68 23.62 16.63 5.22
C GLU A 68 23.45 15.98 6.61
N ASP A 69 22.81 16.67 7.55
CA ASP A 69 22.56 16.15 8.91
C ASP A 69 21.50 15.04 8.94
N LEU A 70 20.67 14.94 7.90
CA LEU A 70 19.66 13.88 7.79
C LEU A 70 20.23 12.59 7.21
N LEU A 71 21.39 12.63 6.57
CA LEU A 71 21.93 11.48 5.88
C LEU A 71 22.23 10.36 6.87
N LEU A 72 21.84 9.14 6.52
CA LEU A 72 22.23 7.97 7.31
C LEU A 72 23.75 7.85 7.33
N GLU A 73 24.40 8.18 6.22
CA GLU A 73 25.85 8.20 6.04
C GLU A 73 26.51 9.54 6.46
N HIS A 74 25.85 10.36 7.29
CA HIS A 74 26.46 11.57 7.84
C HIS A 74 27.79 11.25 8.54
N GLY A 75 28.82 12.06 8.28
CA GLY A 75 30.17 11.85 8.81
C GLY A 75 31.02 10.79 8.10
N VAL A 76 30.45 10.04 7.14
CA VAL A 76 31.21 9.13 6.25
C VAL A 76 31.87 9.98 5.15
N PRO A 77 33.17 9.79 4.84
CA PRO A 77 33.83 10.45 3.71
C PRO A 77 33.07 10.21 2.39
N LEU A 78 32.97 11.24 1.54
CA LEU A 78 32.14 11.19 0.33
C LEU A 78 32.53 10.04 -0.62
N GLU A 79 33.83 9.74 -0.69
CA GLU A 79 34.41 8.66 -1.50
C GLU A 79 34.13 7.25 -0.97
N GLU A 80 33.74 7.13 0.31
CA GLU A 80 33.37 5.87 0.97
C GLU A 80 31.86 5.65 0.99
N ARG A 81 31.05 6.68 0.73
CA ARG A 81 29.58 6.57 0.69
C ARG A 81 29.14 5.69 -0.46
N LEU A 82 28.14 4.85 -0.19
CA LEU A 82 27.48 4.09 -1.22
C LEU A 82 26.52 5.00 -2.00
N ARG A 83 26.45 4.80 -3.31
CA ARG A 83 25.49 5.48 -4.19
C ARG A 83 24.36 4.53 -4.51
N TYR A 84 23.16 5.05 -4.75
CA TYR A 84 21.97 4.25 -5.00
C TYR A 84 21.34 4.71 -6.31
N MET A 85 21.03 3.81 -7.24
CA MET A 85 20.39 4.17 -8.51
C MET A 85 18.94 3.70 -8.52
N LYS A 86 18.01 4.60 -8.83
CA LYS A 86 16.63 4.23 -9.13
C LYS A 86 16.44 4.00 -10.63
N MET A 87 15.85 2.86 -10.98
CA MET A 87 15.35 2.56 -12.33
C MET A 87 13.88 2.17 -12.33
N ALA A 88 13.28 2.09 -13.52
CA ALA A 88 11.95 1.54 -13.71
C ALA A 88 11.80 0.70 -14.99
N CYS A 89 11.08 -0.41 -14.86
CA CYS A 89 10.50 -1.23 -15.91
C CYS A 89 9.02 -0.88 -16.16
N GLY A 90 8.36 -1.66 -17.03
CA GLY A 90 6.90 -1.77 -17.03
C GLY A 90 6.15 -0.57 -17.58
N GLU A 91 4.96 -0.33 -17.02
CA GLU A 91 3.97 0.59 -17.57
C GLU A 91 4.30 2.06 -17.37
N ASN A 92 4.99 2.42 -16.29
CA ASN A 92 5.25 3.82 -15.99
C ASN A 92 6.14 4.52 -17.03
N PRO A 93 7.38 4.06 -17.30
CA PRO A 93 8.22 4.68 -18.32
C PRO A 93 7.63 4.56 -19.71
N LYS A 94 6.97 3.44 -20.04
CA LYS A 94 6.31 3.27 -21.35
C LYS A 94 5.22 4.33 -21.56
N ARG A 95 4.40 4.60 -20.55
CA ARG A 95 3.30 5.57 -20.60
C ARG A 95 3.81 7.01 -20.64
N VAL A 96 4.83 7.32 -19.85
CA VAL A 96 5.36 8.68 -19.75
C VAL A 96 6.04 9.11 -21.06
N TYR A 97 6.78 8.21 -21.71
CA TYR A 97 7.56 8.53 -22.92
C TYR A 97 6.95 8.00 -24.23
N GLY A 98 5.81 7.31 -24.17
CA GLY A 98 5.20 6.69 -25.35
C GLY A 98 6.02 5.53 -25.93
N HIS A 99 6.82 4.86 -25.11
CA HIS A 99 7.62 3.70 -25.51
C HIS A 99 6.85 2.39 -25.39
N THR A 100 7.49 1.29 -25.79
CA THR A 100 7.11 -0.09 -25.46
C THR A 100 8.08 -0.68 -24.43
N ARG A 101 7.78 -1.85 -23.85
CA ARG A 101 8.75 -2.59 -23.02
C ARG A 101 10.05 -2.87 -23.76
N MET A 102 9.95 -3.24 -25.04
CA MET A 102 11.11 -3.45 -25.91
C MET A 102 11.91 -2.16 -26.11
N GLY A 103 11.21 -1.04 -26.33
CA GLY A 103 11.84 0.28 -26.45
C GLY A 103 12.57 0.69 -25.18
N ASN A 104 11.97 0.48 -24.01
CA ASN A 104 12.63 0.76 -22.73
C ASN A 104 13.91 -0.08 -22.56
N ALA A 105 13.84 -1.37 -22.88
CA ALA A 105 15.00 -2.26 -22.82
C ALA A 105 16.12 -1.85 -23.80
N TRP A 106 15.76 -1.46 -25.03
CA TRP A 106 16.73 -0.99 -26.03
C TRP A 106 17.44 0.30 -25.59
N ILE A 107 16.67 1.31 -25.16
CA ILE A 107 17.22 2.59 -24.69
C ILE A 107 18.14 2.37 -23.47
N PHE A 108 17.78 1.45 -22.58
CA PHE A 108 18.64 1.12 -21.46
C PHE A 108 19.95 0.47 -21.91
N ARG A 109 19.90 -0.51 -22.84
CA ARG A 109 21.10 -1.11 -23.42
C ARG A 109 22.00 -0.09 -24.10
N GLU A 110 21.45 0.86 -24.84
CA GLU A 110 22.21 1.92 -25.48
C GLU A 110 22.99 2.75 -24.45
N GLN A 111 22.34 3.14 -23.35
CA GLN A 111 22.99 3.85 -22.25
C GLN A 111 24.12 3.04 -21.60
N LEU A 112 23.89 1.74 -21.39
CA LEU A 112 24.89 0.84 -20.82
C LEU A 112 26.08 0.63 -21.77
N SER A 113 25.85 0.50 -23.07
CA SER A 113 26.91 0.39 -24.08
C SER A 113 27.79 1.64 -24.08
N ARG A 114 27.19 2.84 -24.05
CA ARG A 114 27.94 4.10 -23.95
C ARG A 114 28.74 4.19 -22.66
N ALA A 115 28.15 3.79 -21.53
CA ALA A 115 28.85 3.76 -20.25
C ALA A 115 30.00 2.73 -20.25
N LYS A 116 29.83 1.58 -20.89
CA LYS A 116 30.87 0.56 -21.04
C LYS A 116 32.05 1.08 -21.88
N GLU A 117 31.78 1.77 -22.99
CA GLU A 117 32.84 2.41 -23.79
C GLU A 117 33.62 3.45 -22.97
N LEU A 118 32.93 4.25 -22.15
CA LEU A 118 33.60 5.20 -21.26
C LEU A 118 34.41 4.47 -20.18
N LEU A 119 33.86 3.41 -19.58
CA LEU A 119 34.54 2.57 -18.60
C LEU A 119 35.85 2.02 -19.17
N GLU A 120 35.81 1.44 -20.37
CA GLU A 120 36.99 0.88 -21.05
C GLU A 120 38.04 1.97 -21.34
N LYS A 121 37.63 3.18 -21.76
CA LYS A 121 38.54 4.31 -21.95
C LYS A 121 39.17 4.77 -20.63
N GLN A 122 38.41 4.78 -19.54
CA GLN A 122 38.91 5.11 -18.21
C GLN A 122 39.92 4.08 -17.71
N ASP A 123 39.61 2.79 -17.88
CA ASP A 123 40.49 1.70 -17.45
C ASP A 123 41.79 1.70 -18.25
N ALA A 124 41.73 1.85 -19.58
CA ALA A 124 42.93 1.97 -20.42
C ALA A 124 43.79 3.19 -20.06
N TRP A 125 43.17 4.34 -19.73
CA TRP A 125 43.90 5.51 -19.25
C TRP A 125 44.59 5.24 -17.91
N CYS A 126 43.88 4.61 -16.96
CA CYS A 126 44.43 4.25 -15.65
C CYS A 126 45.59 3.27 -15.77
N GLU A 127 45.45 2.21 -16.58
CA GLU A 127 46.51 1.23 -16.83
C GLU A 127 47.76 1.87 -17.43
N ALA A 128 47.58 2.76 -18.41
CA ALA A 128 48.68 3.49 -19.02
C ALA A 128 49.37 4.47 -18.06
N ALA A 129 48.65 4.97 -17.05
CA ALA A 129 49.17 5.86 -16.02
C ALA A 129 49.95 5.13 -14.90
N VAL A 130 49.87 3.80 -14.82
CA VAL A 130 50.54 3.00 -13.77
C VAL A 130 52.06 3.13 -13.91
N GLY A 131 52.75 3.32 -12.78
CA GLY A 131 54.22 3.34 -12.72
C GLY A 131 54.85 4.73 -12.92
N MET A 132 54.06 5.77 -13.20
CA MET A 132 54.54 7.15 -13.27
C MET A 132 54.78 7.69 -11.88
N SER A 133 56.03 8.06 -11.58
CA SER A 133 56.43 8.43 -10.22
C SER A 133 56.84 9.90 -10.12
N SER A 134 57.37 10.49 -11.19
CA SER A 134 57.75 11.90 -11.23
C SER A 134 56.65 12.80 -11.81
N GLU A 135 56.67 14.08 -11.44
CA GLU A 135 55.74 15.08 -11.97
C GLU A 135 55.96 15.35 -13.47
N GLY A 136 57.21 15.22 -13.95
CA GLY A 136 57.56 15.35 -15.36
C GLY A 136 56.95 14.23 -16.22
N GLU A 137 57.01 12.98 -15.76
CA GLU A 137 56.38 11.82 -16.43
C GLU A 137 54.86 11.99 -16.51
N LYS A 138 54.24 12.42 -15.40
CA LYS A 138 52.78 12.67 -15.37
C LYS A 138 52.38 13.76 -16.36
N ARG A 139 53.16 14.85 -16.47
CA ARG A 139 52.87 15.94 -17.41
C ARG A 139 53.01 15.49 -18.85
N ALA A 140 54.11 14.81 -19.19
CA ALA A 140 54.32 14.26 -20.53
C ALA A 140 53.25 13.23 -20.93
N PHE A 141 52.80 12.41 -19.97
CA PHE A 141 51.69 11.48 -20.19
C PHE A 141 50.38 12.19 -20.48
N ILE A 142 49.98 13.18 -19.67
CA ILE A 142 48.74 13.93 -19.90
C ILE A 142 48.80 14.68 -21.24
N GLU A 143 49.96 15.20 -21.64
CA GLU A 143 50.15 15.81 -22.96
C GLU A 143 49.98 14.80 -24.11
N ALA A 144 50.44 13.55 -23.93
CA ALA A 144 50.37 12.51 -24.96
C ALA A 144 49.01 11.80 -25.03
N MET A 145 48.41 11.49 -23.89
CA MET A 145 47.21 10.65 -23.75
C MET A 145 45.94 11.45 -23.47
N GLY A 146 46.06 12.73 -23.12
CA GLY A 146 44.95 13.57 -22.69
C GLY A 146 44.59 13.39 -21.21
N SER A 147 43.65 14.21 -20.74
CA SER A 147 43.10 14.09 -19.38
C SER A 147 42.25 12.83 -19.21
N PHE A 148 42.07 12.39 -17.96
CA PHE A 148 41.19 11.27 -17.63
C PHE A 148 39.80 11.45 -18.29
N PRO A 149 39.26 10.43 -19.00
CA PRO A 149 37.97 10.54 -19.65
C PRO A 149 36.83 10.69 -18.63
N VAL A 150 36.15 11.84 -18.66
CA VAL A 150 35.00 12.14 -17.78
C VAL A 150 33.80 12.54 -18.62
N GLU A 151 32.67 11.88 -18.41
CA GLU A 151 31.36 12.34 -18.87
C GLU A 151 30.38 12.30 -17.69
N LEU A 152 30.02 13.48 -17.16
CA LEU A 152 29.17 13.59 -15.97
C LEU A 152 27.83 12.86 -16.13
N LYS A 153 27.25 12.86 -17.34
CA LYS A 153 25.99 12.17 -17.64
C LYS A 153 26.07 10.65 -17.53
N LEU A 154 27.27 10.07 -17.65
CA LEU A 154 27.50 8.63 -17.57
C LEU A 154 28.13 8.21 -16.24
N ASP A 155 28.55 9.14 -15.39
CA ASP A 155 29.27 8.87 -14.14
C ASP A 155 28.56 7.81 -13.27
N SER A 156 27.27 8.00 -12.97
CA SER A 156 26.52 7.04 -12.15
C SER A 156 26.30 5.70 -12.87
N THR A 157 26.18 5.69 -14.21
CA THR A 157 26.05 4.45 -14.98
C THR A 157 27.37 3.67 -14.96
N VAL A 158 28.49 4.35 -15.16
CA VAL A 158 29.84 3.75 -15.03
C VAL A 158 30.07 3.26 -13.60
N GLY A 159 29.68 4.04 -12.60
CA GLY A 159 29.73 3.65 -11.19
C GLY A 159 28.94 2.37 -10.92
N MET A 160 27.76 2.22 -11.54
CA MET A 160 26.96 0.99 -11.45
C MET A 160 27.67 -0.21 -12.10
N LEU A 161 28.28 -0.05 -13.29
CA LEU A 161 29.08 -1.10 -13.93
C LEU A 161 30.31 -1.49 -13.10
N ARG A 162 30.90 -0.54 -12.36
CA ARG A 162 31.99 -0.81 -11.40
C ARG A 162 31.51 -1.40 -10.06
N GLY A 163 30.20 -1.58 -9.87
CA GLY A 163 29.62 -2.07 -8.61
C GLY A 163 29.56 -1.03 -7.48
N ARG A 164 29.88 0.25 -7.73
CA ARG A 164 29.89 1.36 -6.76
C ARG A 164 28.53 2.03 -6.58
N VAL A 165 27.52 1.65 -7.37
CA VAL A 165 26.16 2.18 -7.28
C VAL A 165 25.18 1.01 -7.14
N ALA A 166 24.44 0.99 -6.03
CA ALA A 166 23.44 -0.03 -5.69
C ALA A 166 22.13 0.20 -6.45
N LEU A 167 21.76 -0.73 -7.34
CA LEU A 167 20.58 -0.62 -8.18
C LEU A 167 19.29 -1.06 -7.46
N HIS A 168 18.33 -0.13 -7.40
CA HIS A 168 16.96 -0.33 -6.95
C HIS A 168 15.99 -0.09 -8.10
N ASN A 169 15.26 -1.13 -8.50
CA ASN A 169 14.51 -1.10 -9.75
C ASN A 169 13.01 -1.33 -9.57
N HIS A 170 12.18 -0.41 -10.06
CA HIS A 170 10.73 -0.50 -10.05
C HIS A 170 10.23 -1.43 -11.15
N CYS A 171 9.72 -2.62 -10.81
CA CYS A 171 9.14 -3.55 -11.78
C CYS A 171 8.00 -4.33 -11.11
N TYR A 172 7.01 -4.80 -11.86
CA TYR A 172 5.83 -5.45 -11.29
C TYR A 172 5.64 -6.90 -11.77
N GLU A 173 5.81 -7.13 -13.07
CA GLU A 173 5.49 -8.40 -13.72
C GLU A 173 6.74 -9.28 -13.94
N PRO A 174 6.59 -10.61 -14.00
CA PRO A 174 7.70 -11.55 -14.18
C PRO A 174 8.62 -11.23 -15.37
N GLU A 175 8.05 -10.86 -16.52
CA GLU A 175 8.83 -10.54 -17.73
C GLU A 175 9.69 -9.28 -17.56
N ASP A 176 9.28 -8.35 -16.69
CA ASP A 176 10.04 -7.14 -16.40
C ASP A 176 11.25 -7.49 -15.52
N PHE A 177 11.08 -8.38 -14.52
CA PHE A 177 12.20 -8.88 -13.71
C PHE A 177 13.20 -9.65 -14.58
N GLU A 178 12.72 -10.60 -15.36
CA GLU A 178 13.55 -11.44 -16.22
C GLU A 178 14.34 -10.58 -17.23
N THR A 179 13.69 -9.59 -17.84
CA THR A 179 14.36 -8.66 -18.76
C THR A 179 15.46 -7.88 -18.07
N MET A 180 15.21 -7.35 -16.87
CA MET A 180 16.24 -6.63 -16.12
C MET A 180 17.40 -7.56 -15.75
N LEU A 181 17.12 -8.77 -15.25
CA LEU A 181 18.17 -9.72 -14.86
C LEU A 181 19.02 -10.16 -16.06
N ARG A 182 18.41 -10.40 -17.24
CA ARG A 182 19.17 -10.66 -18.48
C ARG A 182 20.10 -9.50 -18.84
N ILE A 183 19.62 -8.25 -18.76
CA ILE A 183 20.46 -7.07 -19.03
C ILE A 183 21.55 -6.92 -17.96
N SER A 184 21.23 -7.23 -16.70
CA SER A 184 22.18 -7.28 -15.58
C SER A 184 23.35 -8.21 -15.87
N HIS A 185 23.07 -9.42 -16.34
CA HIS A 185 24.09 -10.41 -16.73
C HIS A 185 24.84 -10.02 -18.01
N GLU A 186 24.14 -9.41 -18.98
CA GLU A 186 24.73 -8.94 -20.25
C GLU A 186 25.82 -7.88 -20.03
N PHE A 187 25.62 -6.97 -19.07
CA PHE A 187 26.55 -5.85 -18.80
C PHE A 187 27.35 -5.98 -17.51
N GLY A 188 27.09 -7.00 -16.68
CA GLY A 188 27.88 -7.29 -15.47
C GLY A 188 27.60 -6.35 -14.29
N PHE A 189 26.34 -6.02 -14.03
CA PHE A 189 25.94 -5.31 -12.79
C PHE A 189 24.97 -6.15 -11.96
N ARG A 190 24.72 -5.74 -10.71
CA ARG A 190 23.83 -6.45 -9.76
C ARG A 190 22.63 -5.60 -9.37
N VAL A 191 21.43 -6.17 -9.47
CA VAL A 191 20.18 -5.60 -8.91
C VAL A 191 20.11 -5.90 -7.42
N ARG A 192 20.00 -4.87 -6.55
CA ARG A 192 19.87 -5.05 -5.10
C ARG A 192 18.43 -5.35 -4.70
N ALA A 193 17.49 -4.62 -5.29
CA ALA A 193 16.07 -4.84 -5.02
C ALA A 193 15.17 -4.54 -6.21
N PHE A 194 14.14 -5.37 -6.39
CA PHE A 194 12.96 -5.03 -7.18
C PHE A 194 11.91 -4.38 -6.27
N HIS A 195 11.47 -3.18 -6.63
CA HIS A 195 10.46 -2.40 -5.94
C HIS A 195 9.08 -2.68 -6.50
N HIS A 196 8.09 -2.70 -5.60
CA HIS A 196 6.70 -3.15 -5.79
C HIS A 196 6.61 -4.64 -6.06
N ALA A 197 7.14 -5.08 -7.19
CA ALA A 197 7.35 -6.48 -7.51
C ALA A 197 6.15 -7.40 -7.19
N ILE A 198 4.94 -6.90 -7.47
CA ILE A 198 3.68 -7.45 -6.96
C ILE A 198 3.45 -8.90 -7.40
N SER A 199 3.98 -9.28 -8.56
CA SER A 199 3.84 -10.62 -9.12
C SER A 199 5.07 -11.50 -8.92
N ALA A 200 6.05 -11.08 -8.10
CA ALA A 200 7.27 -11.85 -7.83
C ALA A 200 7.00 -13.24 -7.23
N TRP A 201 5.92 -13.39 -6.46
CA TRP A 201 5.52 -14.65 -5.85
C TRP A 201 5.16 -15.74 -6.87
N LEU A 202 4.94 -15.39 -8.14
CA LEU A 202 4.70 -16.34 -9.23
C LEU A 202 5.99 -16.98 -9.76
N VAL A 203 7.14 -16.35 -9.52
CA VAL A 203 8.44 -16.76 -10.09
C VAL A 203 9.58 -16.77 -9.06
N PRO A 204 9.39 -17.30 -7.83
CA PRO A 204 10.41 -17.26 -6.79
C PRO A 204 11.70 -18.00 -7.18
N GLU A 205 11.58 -19.12 -7.91
CA GLU A 205 12.74 -19.90 -8.35
C GLU A 205 13.56 -19.16 -9.41
N MET A 206 12.91 -18.47 -10.36
CA MET A 206 13.63 -17.64 -11.34
C MET A 206 14.38 -16.50 -10.64
N LEU A 207 13.76 -15.85 -9.66
CA LEU A 207 14.41 -14.79 -8.88
C LEU A 207 15.61 -15.32 -8.07
N LYS A 208 15.53 -16.54 -7.57
CA LYS A 208 16.62 -17.19 -6.84
C LYS A 208 17.77 -17.61 -7.76
N GLU A 209 17.45 -18.15 -8.93
CA GLU A 209 18.44 -18.64 -9.91
C GLU A 209 19.17 -17.49 -10.61
N TYR A 210 18.45 -16.44 -10.99
CA TYR A 210 19.00 -15.35 -11.82
C TYR A 210 19.25 -14.04 -11.06
N GLY A 211 18.79 -13.92 -9.81
CA GLY A 211 18.73 -12.64 -9.12
C GLY A 211 19.88 -12.32 -8.17
N ASP A 212 20.86 -13.22 -7.96
CA ASP A 212 22.00 -12.99 -7.07
C ASP A 212 21.61 -12.43 -5.69
N ASN A 213 20.65 -13.10 -5.02
CA ASN A 213 20.08 -12.69 -3.73
C ASN A 213 19.40 -11.30 -3.77
N VAL A 214 18.69 -10.99 -4.86
CA VAL A 214 17.87 -9.79 -5.00
C VAL A 214 16.76 -9.75 -3.94
N THR A 215 16.55 -8.59 -3.34
CA THR A 215 15.43 -8.38 -2.41
C THR A 215 14.16 -7.99 -3.16
N ILE A 216 13.02 -8.55 -2.74
CA ILE A 216 11.69 -8.16 -3.20
C ILE A 216 11.09 -7.17 -2.22
N ALA A 217 11.09 -5.88 -2.59
CA ALA A 217 10.52 -4.80 -1.80
C ALA A 217 9.06 -4.55 -2.24
N THR A 218 8.09 -5.12 -1.53
CA THR A 218 6.67 -5.20 -1.95
C THR A 218 5.68 -4.64 -0.92
N PHE A 219 4.39 -4.69 -1.24
CA PHE A 219 3.29 -4.42 -0.31
C PHE A 219 2.70 -5.74 0.17
N ALA A 220 2.21 -5.78 1.41
CA ALA A 220 1.54 -6.98 1.93
C ALA A 220 0.13 -7.10 1.33
N GLU A 221 -0.62 -6.00 1.25
CA GLU A 221 -2.01 -5.99 0.78
C GLU A 221 -2.30 -5.07 -0.41
N TYR A 222 -1.49 -4.03 -0.63
CA TYR A 222 -1.81 -3.02 -1.64
C TYR A 222 -1.60 -3.55 -3.07
N GLY A 223 -2.64 -3.49 -3.90
CA GLY A 223 -2.66 -4.00 -5.27
C GLY A 223 -3.96 -3.65 -6.00
N LEU A 224 -4.15 -4.18 -7.22
CA LEU A 224 -5.30 -3.90 -8.11
C LEU A 224 -5.43 -2.45 -8.58
N TYR A 225 -4.46 -1.58 -8.28
CA TYR A 225 -4.51 -0.18 -8.72
C TYR A 225 -3.98 0.03 -10.14
N LYS A 226 -3.22 -0.91 -10.71
CA LYS A 226 -2.73 -0.92 -12.10
C LYS A 226 -2.89 -2.31 -12.70
N ARG A 227 -2.86 -2.40 -14.03
CA ARG A 227 -2.82 -3.68 -14.73
C ARG A 227 -1.62 -4.51 -14.29
N GLU A 228 -0.42 -3.93 -14.27
CA GLU A 228 0.79 -4.63 -13.79
C GLU A 228 0.76 -4.96 -12.28
N ALA A 229 -0.12 -4.33 -11.49
CA ALA A 229 -0.32 -4.62 -10.06
C ALA A 229 -1.53 -5.55 -9.78
N TYR A 230 -2.11 -6.16 -10.82
CA TYR A 230 -3.36 -6.90 -10.71
C TYR A 230 -3.19 -8.27 -10.02
N GLN A 231 -2.01 -8.88 -10.09
CA GLN A 231 -1.75 -10.23 -9.53
C GLN A 231 -1.21 -10.22 -8.09
N SER A 232 -1.57 -9.22 -7.28
CA SER A 232 -1.21 -9.21 -5.84
C SER A 232 -1.75 -10.43 -5.09
N SER A 233 -1.00 -10.88 -4.08
CA SER A 233 -1.39 -11.97 -3.18
C SER A 233 -1.00 -11.63 -1.75
N LEU A 234 -1.93 -11.82 -0.81
CA LEU A 234 -1.66 -11.63 0.63
C LEU A 234 -0.65 -12.65 1.15
N HIS A 235 -0.50 -13.80 0.48
CA HIS A 235 0.48 -14.84 0.78
C HIS A 235 1.83 -14.61 0.08
N ALA A 236 2.01 -13.53 -0.69
CA ALA A 236 3.23 -13.30 -1.46
C ALA A 236 4.49 -13.33 -0.58
N GLY A 237 4.45 -12.68 0.58
CA GLY A 237 5.57 -12.67 1.53
C GLY A 237 5.92 -14.08 2.03
N LYS A 238 4.92 -14.89 2.37
CA LYS A 238 5.10 -16.30 2.77
C LYS A 238 5.76 -17.10 1.65
N ILE A 239 5.19 -17.08 0.45
CA ILE A 239 5.66 -17.85 -0.69
C ILE A 239 7.11 -17.49 -1.02
N LEU A 240 7.43 -16.19 -1.12
CA LEU A 240 8.81 -15.75 -1.40
C LEU A 240 9.78 -16.20 -0.30
N SER A 241 9.40 -16.06 0.96
CA SER A 241 10.23 -16.48 2.10
C SER A 241 10.46 -18.00 2.13
N ASP A 242 9.44 -18.81 1.87
CA ASP A 242 9.54 -20.28 1.86
C ASP A 242 10.53 -20.77 0.78
N HIS A 243 10.66 -20.03 -0.31
CA HIS A 243 11.60 -20.30 -1.39
C HIS A 243 12.99 -19.69 -1.18
N GLY A 244 13.19 -18.96 -0.06
CA GLY A 244 14.46 -18.35 0.31
C GLY A 244 14.75 -17.00 -0.37
N VAL A 245 13.73 -16.35 -0.94
CA VAL A 245 13.85 -15.00 -1.52
C VAL A 245 13.68 -13.95 -0.41
N PRO A 246 14.62 -12.99 -0.23
CA PRO A 246 14.46 -11.93 0.77
C PRO A 246 13.26 -11.03 0.45
N VAL A 247 12.41 -10.78 1.45
CA VAL A 247 11.22 -9.92 1.33
C VAL A 247 11.39 -8.71 2.24
N ALA A 248 11.26 -7.52 1.66
CA ALA A 248 11.07 -6.28 2.39
C ALA A 248 9.66 -5.75 2.15
N TYR A 249 8.99 -5.29 3.21
CA TYR A 249 7.77 -4.51 3.04
C TYR A 249 8.10 -3.02 2.96
N LYS A 250 7.38 -2.27 2.14
CA LYS A 250 7.52 -0.82 2.01
C LYS A 250 6.17 -0.11 1.99
N SER A 251 6.18 1.21 2.18
CA SER A 251 5.00 2.06 2.03
C SER A 251 4.88 2.73 0.66
N ASP A 252 6.00 3.09 0.02
CA ASP A 252 6.00 4.00 -1.15
C ASP A 252 5.43 5.38 -0.80
N HIS A 253 5.96 5.99 0.26
CA HIS A 253 5.39 7.21 0.85
C HIS A 253 5.33 8.40 -0.13
N PHE A 254 4.13 8.97 -0.32
CA PHE A 254 3.94 10.22 -1.08
C PHE A 254 2.85 11.15 -0.50
N GLY A 255 2.27 10.81 0.66
CA GLY A 255 1.21 11.61 1.28
C GLY A 255 0.37 10.81 2.28
N GLU A 256 -0.89 11.22 2.48
CA GLU A 256 -1.83 10.51 3.36
C GLU A 256 -2.30 9.18 2.79
N ASP A 257 -2.48 9.10 1.47
CA ASP A 257 -2.91 7.88 0.77
C ASP A 257 -1.88 6.73 0.88
N SER A 258 -0.61 7.09 1.08
CA SER A 258 0.50 6.18 1.24
C SER A 258 1.44 6.72 2.32
N ASN A 259 1.24 6.29 3.57
CA ASN A 259 1.98 6.81 4.71
C ASN A 259 2.93 5.77 5.32
N ALA A 260 4.23 6.09 5.37
CA ALA A 260 5.24 5.23 5.98
C ALA A 260 5.04 5.02 7.50
N ARG A 261 4.25 5.87 8.17
CA ARG A 261 3.88 5.65 9.58
C ARG A 261 3.20 4.31 9.84
N TRP A 262 2.60 3.69 8.81
CA TRP A 262 1.91 2.40 8.91
C TRP A 262 2.76 1.23 8.40
N LEU A 263 4.08 1.40 8.22
CA LEU A 263 4.95 0.36 7.68
C LEU A 263 4.86 -0.96 8.45
N LEU A 264 4.74 -0.90 9.78
CA LEU A 264 4.61 -2.08 10.63
C LEU A 264 3.29 -2.85 10.40
N LEU A 265 2.23 -2.16 9.93
CA LEU A 265 0.99 -2.83 9.52
C LEU A 265 1.23 -3.78 8.35
N GLN A 266 2.13 -3.45 7.42
CA GLN A 266 2.49 -4.36 6.32
C GLN A 266 3.09 -5.67 6.87
N ALA A 267 3.98 -5.58 7.86
CA ALA A 267 4.55 -6.74 8.53
C ALA A 267 3.49 -7.55 9.29
N ALA A 268 2.57 -6.87 10.00
CA ALA A 268 1.46 -7.51 10.70
C ALA A 268 0.52 -8.26 9.74
N VAL A 269 0.22 -7.66 8.57
CA VAL A 269 -0.55 -8.32 7.50
C VAL A 269 0.21 -9.53 6.97
N GLY A 270 1.49 -9.39 6.63
CA GLY A 270 2.33 -10.51 6.18
C GLY A 270 2.32 -11.67 7.18
N HIS A 271 2.41 -11.38 8.48
CA HIS A 271 2.31 -12.38 9.54
C HIS A 271 0.92 -13.03 9.61
N SER A 272 -0.15 -12.24 9.51
CA SER A 272 -1.53 -12.74 9.46
C SER A 272 -1.74 -13.75 8.32
N PHE A 273 -1.02 -13.58 7.20
CA PHE A 273 -1.02 -14.46 6.04
C PHE A 273 0.21 -15.39 5.97
N HIS A 274 0.61 -15.90 7.14
CA HIS A 274 1.52 -17.04 7.32
C HIS A 274 3.02 -16.80 7.15
N LEU A 275 3.47 -15.55 7.01
CA LEU A 275 4.90 -15.25 7.18
C LEU A 275 5.28 -15.40 8.68
N PRO A 276 6.31 -16.17 9.05
CA PRO A 276 6.72 -16.26 10.46
C PRO A 276 6.99 -14.88 11.07
N ALA A 277 6.64 -14.65 12.34
CA ALA A 277 6.71 -13.33 12.95
C ALA A 277 8.11 -12.71 12.92
N GLU A 278 9.14 -13.55 13.11
CA GLU A 278 10.53 -13.15 13.05
C GLU A 278 10.88 -12.66 11.63
N LYS A 279 10.40 -13.37 10.59
CA LYS A 279 10.56 -12.95 9.19
C LYS A 279 9.76 -11.70 8.86
N ALA A 280 8.56 -11.55 9.41
CA ALA A 280 7.74 -10.36 9.23
C ALA A 280 8.40 -9.11 9.84
N LEU A 281 9.00 -9.21 11.03
CA LEU A 281 9.77 -8.12 11.63
C LEU A 281 11.06 -7.83 10.83
N GLN A 282 11.77 -8.87 10.40
CA GLN A 282 12.95 -8.73 9.53
C GLN A 282 12.61 -8.01 8.21
N ALA A 283 11.41 -8.23 7.64
CA ALA A 283 10.96 -7.59 6.41
C ALA A 283 10.80 -6.05 6.50
N VAL A 284 10.81 -5.48 7.70
CA VAL A 284 10.78 -4.03 7.93
C VAL A 284 11.99 -3.53 8.73
N THR A 285 12.99 -4.38 8.97
CA THR A 285 14.22 -4.05 9.73
C THR A 285 15.48 -4.53 9.00
N SER A 286 15.92 -5.75 9.24
CA SER A 286 17.21 -6.25 8.75
C SER A 286 17.24 -6.49 7.23
N VAL A 287 16.13 -6.94 6.63
CA VAL A 287 16.08 -7.19 5.18
C VAL A 287 16.19 -5.88 4.37
N PRO A 288 15.41 -4.82 4.64
CA PRO A 288 15.61 -3.55 3.94
C PRO A 288 16.99 -2.92 4.24
N ALA A 289 17.55 -3.07 5.45
CA ALA A 289 18.91 -2.61 5.74
C ALA A 289 19.96 -3.31 4.87
N ALA A 290 19.86 -4.63 4.69
CA ALA A 290 20.75 -5.40 3.83
C ALA A 290 20.53 -5.08 2.35
N ALA A 291 19.29 -4.82 1.93
CA ALA A 291 18.98 -4.46 0.56
C ALA A 291 19.58 -3.11 0.12
N ILE A 292 19.87 -2.23 1.09
CA ILE A 292 20.55 -0.95 0.86
C ILE A 292 22.02 -0.99 1.31
N ASP A 293 22.59 -2.18 1.53
CA ASP A 293 24.00 -2.38 1.89
C ASP A 293 24.43 -1.62 3.18
N LEU A 294 23.50 -1.36 4.12
CA LEU A 294 23.74 -0.61 5.39
C LEU A 294 23.44 -1.45 6.65
N ASP A 295 23.39 -2.78 6.52
CA ASP A 295 23.10 -3.73 7.60
C ASP A 295 24.25 -3.92 8.60
N TYR A 296 25.38 -3.24 8.37
CA TYR A 296 26.47 -3.05 9.32
C TYR A 296 26.22 -1.93 10.35
N ARG A 297 25.17 -1.10 10.15
CA ARG A 297 24.82 0.02 11.05
C ARG A 297 23.40 -0.04 11.60
N ILE A 298 22.46 -0.47 10.77
CA ILE A 298 21.02 -0.45 11.09
C ILE A 298 20.36 -1.80 10.86
N GLY A 299 19.09 -1.93 11.25
CA GLY A 299 18.28 -3.14 11.04
C GLY A 299 18.48 -4.23 12.10
N TYR A 300 19.43 -4.06 13.03
CA TYR A 300 19.68 -4.95 14.16
C TYR A 300 19.91 -4.16 15.45
N LEU A 301 19.49 -4.75 16.57
CA LEU A 301 19.84 -4.24 17.90
C LEU A 301 21.10 -4.96 18.41
N ARG A 302 22.28 -4.36 18.18
CA ARG A 302 23.59 -4.94 18.51
C ARG A 302 24.54 -3.86 19.04
N PRO A 303 25.50 -4.20 19.93
CA PRO A 303 26.56 -3.25 20.30
C PRO A 303 27.32 -2.74 19.07
N GLY A 304 27.58 -1.43 19.01
CA GLY A 304 28.29 -0.77 17.90
C GLY A 304 27.42 -0.36 16.72
N TYR A 305 26.13 -0.71 16.71
CA TYR A 305 25.17 -0.25 15.71
C TYR A 305 24.57 1.11 16.10
N ASP A 306 23.96 1.81 15.14
CA ASP A 306 23.27 3.07 15.39
C ASP A 306 22.15 2.85 16.43
N ALA A 307 21.99 3.79 17.36
CA ALA A 307 21.01 3.70 18.44
C ALA A 307 19.58 4.09 17.97
N ASP A 308 19.12 3.41 16.92
CA ASP A 308 17.79 3.51 16.33
C ASP A 308 16.84 2.50 17.01
N ILE A 309 16.07 2.95 18.00
CA ILE A 309 15.32 2.06 18.91
C ILE A 309 13.88 2.53 19.04
N VAL A 310 12.93 1.60 18.98
CA VAL A 310 11.51 1.88 19.21
C VAL A 310 11.01 1.11 20.42
N VAL A 311 10.38 1.82 21.35
CA VAL A 311 9.70 1.25 22.51
C VAL A 311 8.21 1.17 22.19
N TRP A 312 7.64 -0.03 22.20
CA TRP A 312 6.24 -0.29 21.87
C TRP A 312 5.40 -0.54 23.13
N ASP A 313 4.11 -0.21 23.08
CA ASP A 313 3.15 -0.48 24.16
C ASP A 313 2.57 -1.91 24.15
N ALA A 314 2.77 -2.63 23.05
CA ALA A 314 2.38 -4.02 22.82
C ALA A 314 3.36 -4.69 21.85
N HIS A 315 3.19 -5.98 21.58
CA HIS A 315 3.98 -6.67 20.55
C HIS A 315 3.83 -5.94 19.19
N PRO A 316 4.92 -5.61 18.47
CA PRO A 316 4.87 -4.74 17.29
C PRO A 316 3.91 -5.21 16.18
N LEU A 317 3.77 -6.52 15.99
CA LEU A 317 2.82 -7.08 14.99
C LEU A 317 1.33 -6.98 15.39
N SER A 318 1.01 -6.46 16.58
CA SER A 318 -0.38 -6.33 17.03
C SER A 318 -1.06 -5.14 16.36
N ILE A 319 -2.30 -5.32 15.90
CA ILE A 319 -3.09 -4.22 15.33
C ILE A 319 -3.28 -3.15 16.41
N GLY A 320 -2.88 -1.91 16.12
CA GLY A 320 -2.96 -0.80 17.06
C GLY A 320 -1.78 -0.66 18.03
N ALA A 321 -0.75 -1.51 17.93
CA ALA A 321 0.50 -1.29 18.66
C ALA A 321 1.04 0.11 18.32
N THR A 322 1.42 0.86 19.34
CA THR A 322 1.79 2.28 19.21
C THR A 322 3.18 2.52 19.83
N PRO A 323 4.08 3.24 19.15
CA PRO A 323 5.35 3.65 19.76
C PRO A 323 5.12 4.54 20.98
N ARG A 324 5.69 4.15 22.12
CA ARG A 324 5.80 4.98 23.33
C ARG A 324 6.97 5.93 23.26
N GLN A 325 8.05 5.53 22.58
CA GLN A 325 9.19 6.37 22.28
C GLN A 325 9.92 5.84 21.04
N VAL A 326 10.54 6.73 20.29
CA VAL A 326 11.42 6.44 19.17
C VAL A 326 12.71 7.21 19.36
N TYR A 327 13.81 6.48 19.45
CA TYR A 327 15.17 7.00 19.48
C TYR A 327 15.78 6.86 18.09
N ILE A 328 16.40 7.93 17.60
CA ILE A 328 17.18 7.92 16.36
C ILE A 328 18.56 8.48 16.72
N ASP A 329 19.61 7.69 16.48
CA ASP A 329 20.97 7.97 16.98
C ASP A 329 21.00 8.27 18.50
N GLY A 330 20.12 7.62 19.27
CA GLY A 330 19.97 7.82 20.72
C GLY A 330 19.19 9.07 21.13
N ILE A 331 18.74 9.89 20.17
CA ILE A 331 17.95 11.11 20.42
C ILE A 331 16.46 10.74 20.46
N ALA A 332 15.79 11.06 21.57
CA ALA A 332 14.35 10.89 21.70
C ALA A 332 13.60 11.84 20.75
N THR A 333 12.67 11.30 19.97
CA THR A 333 11.95 12.06 18.93
C THR A 333 10.49 12.36 19.29
N LEU A 334 9.92 11.66 20.27
CA LEU A 334 8.54 11.86 20.72
C LEU A 334 8.47 12.60 22.04
N ASP A 335 7.50 13.52 22.12
CA ASP A 335 7.11 14.22 23.35
C ASP A 335 6.21 13.31 24.21
N PRO A 336 6.66 12.89 25.41
CA PRO A 336 5.90 11.97 26.25
C PRO A 336 4.52 12.50 26.65
N VAL A 337 4.36 13.81 26.82
CA VAL A 337 3.07 14.41 27.21
C VAL A 337 2.09 14.28 26.05
N LYS A 338 2.52 14.58 24.83
CA LYS A 338 1.67 14.43 23.64
C LYS A 338 1.33 12.99 23.32
N VAL A 339 2.26 12.06 23.57
CA VAL A 339 2.00 10.62 23.43
C VAL A 339 0.91 10.19 24.41
N GLU A 340 0.98 10.61 25.68
CA GLU A 340 -0.05 10.28 26.66
C GLU A 340 -1.39 10.97 26.35
N GLU A 341 -1.38 12.22 25.87
CA GLU A 341 -2.59 12.94 25.48
C GLU A 341 -3.30 12.33 24.27
N SER A 342 -2.54 11.79 23.32
CA SER A 342 -3.03 11.13 22.10
C SER A 342 -3.42 9.67 22.31
N ALA A 343 -3.09 9.09 23.46
CA ALA A 343 -3.52 7.74 23.81
C ALA A 343 -5.07 7.67 23.85
N PRO A 344 -5.69 6.59 23.34
CA PRO A 344 -7.15 6.48 23.30
C PRO A 344 -7.74 6.60 24.71
N ARG A 345 -8.50 7.68 24.96
CA ARG A 345 -9.23 7.90 26.24
C ARG A 345 -10.56 7.15 26.30
N THR A 346 -11.08 6.70 25.15
CA THR A 346 -12.42 6.13 24.96
C THR A 346 -12.48 4.62 24.92
N ALA A 347 -11.36 3.92 24.72
CA ALA A 347 -11.32 2.51 25.10
C ALA A 347 -11.28 2.51 26.63
N GLN A 348 -12.32 1.95 27.28
CA GLN A 348 -12.18 1.52 28.68
C GLN A 348 -10.79 0.90 28.81
N ARG A 349 -10.03 1.31 29.83
CA ARG A 349 -8.84 0.59 30.25
C ARG A 349 -9.30 -0.83 30.59
N SER A 350 -9.51 -1.69 29.59
CA SER A 350 -9.41 -3.12 29.78
C SER A 350 -8.10 -3.26 30.53
N SER A 351 -8.18 -3.93 31.66
CA SER A 351 -7.07 -4.09 32.59
C SER A 351 -5.79 -4.28 31.78
N HIS A 352 -4.74 -3.52 32.12
CA HIS A 352 -3.44 -3.56 31.43
C HIS A 352 -2.86 -4.99 31.27
N SER A 353 -3.47 -6.00 31.89
CA SER A 353 -3.18 -7.42 31.73
C SER A 353 -3.46 -8.00 30.33
N GLU A 354 -4.26 -7.36 29.46
CA GLU A 354 -4.66 -7.98 28.17
C GLU A 354 -4.16 -7.31 26.89
N ARG A 355 -3.52 -6.13 26.93
CA ARG A 355 -2.87 -5.59 25.71
C ARG A 355 -1.59 -6.35 25.39
N GLY A 356 -1.74 -7.50 24.74
CA GLY A 356 -0.91 -7.97 23.64
C GLY A 356 0.61 -8.00 23.84
N VAL A 357 1.12 -8.41 25.01
CA VAL A 357 2.55 -8.78 25.12
C VAL A 357 2.84 -10.04 24.30
N ALA A 358 1.84 -10.91 24.15
CA ALA A 358 1.94 -12.12 23.35
C ALA A 358 2.00 -11.79 21.85
N LYS A 359 2.81 -12.58 21.14
CA LYS A 359 2.84 -12.62 19.68
C LYS A 359 1.43 -12.88 19.13
N PRO A 360 0.90 -12.07 18.18
CA PRO A 360 -0.37 -12.34 17.53
C PRO A 360 -0.40 -13.70 16.84
N ALA A 361 -1.57 -14.35 16.81
CA ALA A 361 -1.75 -15.58 16.05
C ALA A 361 -1.88 -15.28 14.54
N MET A 362 -1.38 -16.20 13.71
CA MET A 362 -1.68 -16.19 12.27
C MET A 362 -3.14 -16.58 12.04
N ARG A 363 -3.66 -16.32 10.84
CA ARG A 363 -5.01 -16.79 10.48
C ARG A 363 -5.08 -18.32 10.56
N ALA A 364 -6.24 -18.83 10.93
CA ALA A 364 -6.48 -20.26 10.88
C ALA A 364 -6.55 -20.71 9.41
N GLU A 365 -5.87 -21.81 9.09
CA GLU A 365 -6.02 -22.53 7.84
C GLU A 365 -6.74 -23.86 8.10
N VAL A 366 -7.75 -24.15 7.29
CA VAL A 366 -8.39 -25.47 7.22
C VAL A 366 -7.71 -26.31 6.15
N SER A 367 -7.76 -27.63 6.30
CA SER A 367 -7.21 -28.52 5.28
C SER A 367 -7.92 -28.34 3.94
N GLN A 368 -7.25 -28.65 2.82
CA GLN A 368 -7.88 -28.57 1.50
C GLN A 368 -9.12 -29.47 1.39
N ALA A 369 -9.09 -30.65 2.01
CA ALA A 369 -10.20 -31.59 2.03
C ALA A 369 -11.40 -31.03 2.82
N GLU A 370 -11.16 -30.48 4.02
CA GLU A 370 -12.21 -29.84 4.83
C GLU A 370 -12.79 -28.62 4.12
N ARG A 371 -11.94 -27.78 3.52
CA ARG A 371 -12.38 -26.64 2.72
C ARG A 371 -13.27 -27.09 1.57
N GLN A 372 -12.86 -28.11 0.84
CA GLN A 372 -13.61 -28.64 -0.29
C GLN A 372 -14.96 -29.21 0.17
N ASP A 373 -14.98 -30.00 1.25
CA ASP A 373 -16.20 -30.56 1.84
C ASP A 373 -17.18 -29.45 2.27
N ILE A 374 -16.70 -28.43 3.00
CA ILE A 374 -17.52 -27.29 3.41
C ILE A 374 -18.04 -26.53 2.18
N CYS A 375 -17.18 -26.22 1.20
CA CYS A 375 -17.57 -25.45 0.02
C CYS A 375 -18.58 -26.20 -0.87
N GLU A 376 -18.39 -27.51 -1.09
CA GLU A 376 -19.31 -28.35 -1.86
C GLU A 376 -20.71 -28.40 -1.21
N LYS A 377 -20.76 -28.48 0.13
CA LYS A 377 -22.03 -28.49 0.88
C LYS A 377 -22.67 -27.11 0.96
N ALA A 378 -21.88 -26.05 1.13
CA ALA A 378 -22.37 -24.70 1.41
C ALA A 378 -23.01 -23.99 0.21
N THR A 379 -22.71 -24.37 -1.03
CA THR A 379 -23.19 -23.66 -2.24
C THR A 379 -24.56 -24.13 -2.75
N THR A 380 -25.21 -25.10 -2.09
CA THR A 380 -26.53 -25.57 -2.51
C THR A 380 -27.66 -24.69 -1.93
N PRO A 381 -28.70 -24.29 -2.69
CA PRO A 381 -29.84 -23.54 -2.15
C PRO A 381 -30.61 -24.29 -1.06
N GLY A 382 -31.18 -23.56 -0.08
CA GLY A 382 -31.98 -24.14 1.02
C GLY A 382 -31.17 -24.85 2.12
N ARG A 383 -29.84 -24.68 2.12
CA ARG A 383 -28.97 -25.36 3.08
C ARG A 383 -29.00 -24.75 4.47
N GLN A 384 -28.70 -25.62 5.42
CA GLN A 384 -28.74 -25.33 6.84
C GLN A 384 -27.31 -25.42 7.40
N PHE A 385 -26.97 -24.51 8.30
CA PHE A 385 -25.66 -24.41 8.92
C PHE A 385 -25.78 -24.48 10.43
N ILE A 386 -24.86 -25.19 11.07
CA ILE A 386 -24.67 -25.16 12.52
C ILE A 386 -23.25 -24.67 12.76
N ILE A 387 -23.13 -23.48 13.32
CA ILE A 387 -21.86 -22.84 13.63
C ILE A 387 -21.70 -22.86 15.15
N SER A 388 -20.67 -23.55 15.64
CA SER A 388 -20.38 -23.69 17.06
C SER A 388 -19.01 -23.10 17.41
N GLY A 389 -18.67 -23.04 18.70
CA GLY A 389 -17.38 -22.53 19.17
C GLY A 389 -17.24 -21.00 19.09
N ILE A 390 -18.36 -20.28 19.03
CA ILE A 390 -18.40 -18.82 19.07
C ILE A 390 -18.21 -18.38 20.53
N LYS A 391 -17.10 -17.69 20.82
CA LYS A 391 -16.77 -17.20 22.16
C LYS A 391 -17.32 -15.81 22.43
N LYS A 392 -17.53 -15.01 21.38
CA LYS A 392 -17.97 -13.62 21.53
C LYS A 392 -18.91 -13.21 20.40
N SER A 393 -19.98 -12.53 20.76
CA SER A 393 -20.93 -11.91 19.84
C SER A 393 -20.82 -10.39 19.92
N PHE A 394 -21.03 -9.71 18.80
CA PHE A 394 -21.14 -8.25 18.69
C PHE A 394 -22.53 -7.83 18.20
N LEU A 395 -23.55 -8.61 18.56
CA LEU A 395 -24.94 -8.43 18.14
C LEU A 395 -25.82 -7.72 19.19
N ASP A 396 -25.25 -7.25 20.30
CA ASP A 396 -26.01 -6.68 21.43
C ASP A 396 -26.88 -5.46 21.05
N ASN A 397 -26.50 -4.74 19.99
CA ASN A 397 -27.24 -3.57 19.48
C ASN A 397 -28.16 -3.90 18.29
N TYR A 398 -28.40 -5.18 17.99
CA TYR A 398 -29.22 -5.64 16.88
C TYR A 398 -30.51 -6.29 17.44
N PRO A 399 -31.55 -5.49 17.73
CA PRO A 399 -32.76 -5.96 18.42
C PRO A 399 -33.50 -7.07 17.67
N GLU A 400 -33.30 -7.16 16.36
CA GLU A 400 -33.82 -8.22 15.50
C GLU A 400 -33.20 -9.60 15.75
N VAL A 401 -32.04 -9.67 16.43
CA VAL A 401 -31.38 -10.93 16.78
C VAL A 401 -31.37 -11.11 18.30
N THR A 402 -32.24 -11.98 18.81
CA THR A 402 -32.25 -12.32 20.23
C THR A 402 -31.24 -13.44 20.53
N VAL A 403 -30.15 -13.12 21.21
CA VAL A 403 -29.26 -14.11 21.82
C VAL A 403 -29.93 -14.66 23.08
N LYS A 404 -30.06 -15.98 23.19
CA LYS A 404 -30.68 -16.65 24.35
C LYS A 404 -29.64 -17.36 25.23
N GLY A 405 -29.89 -17.43 26.53
CA GLY A 405 -28.98 -18.08 27.51
C GLY A 405 -27.92 -17.13 28.05
N ASP A 406 -27.30 -17.50 29.17
CA ASP A 406 -26.28 -16.68 29.83
C ASP A 406 -24.89 -17.01 29.28
N HIS A 407 -23.99 -16.02 29.27
CA HIS A 407 -22.62 -16.18 28.76
C HIS A 407 -21.81 -17.26 29.52
N ASP A 408 -22.22 -17.59 30.74
CA ASP A 408 -21.57 -18.61 31.57
C ASP A 408 -21.97 -20.05 31.17
N ASP A 409 -22.98 -20.23 30.31
CA ASP A 409 -23.50 -21.53 29.88
C ASP A 409 -22.64 -22.23 28.80
N GLY A 410 -21.47 -21.67 28.46
CA GLY A 410 -20.53 -22.23 27.49
C GLY A 410 -20.49 -21.44 26.18
N ASP A 411 -20.12 -22.10 25.08
CA ASP A 411 -19.96 -21.41 23.79
C ASP A 411 -21.30 -21.14 23.12
N LEU A 412 -21.35 -20.05 22.35
CA LEU A 412 -22.50 -19.69 21.55
C LEU A 412 -22.59 -20.60 20.31
N THR A 413 -23.80 -21.07 20.03
CA THR A 413 -24.15 -21.83 18.82
C THR A 413 -25.14 -21.04 17.98
N LEU A 414 -24.87 -20.97 16.68
CA LEU A 414 -25.69 -20.32 15.66
C LEU A 414 -26.24 -21.38 14.70
N VAL A 415 -27.57 -21.42 14.54
CA VAL A 415 -28.25 -22.27 13.56
C VAL A 415 -28.87 -21.37 12.49
N ILE A 416 -28.54 -21.66 11.23
CA ILE A 416 -29.08 -21.00 10.05
C ILE A 416 -29.86 -22.04 9.26
N ALA A 417 -31.11 -21.73 8.89
CA ALA A 417 -31.90 -22.56 7.98
C ALA A 417 -32.68 -21.66 7.02
N ASP A 418 -32.79 -22.08 5.76
CA ASP A 418 -33.51 -21.36 4.70
C ASP A 418 -33.12 -19.88 4.57
N GLY A 419 -31.82 -19.60 4.76
CA GLY A 419 -31.27 -18.24 4.67
C GLY A 419 -31.59 -17.33 5.86
N ALA A 420 -32.16 -17.85 6.94
CA ALA A 420 -32.48 -17.10 8.16
C ALA A 420 -31.79 -17.70 9.39
N VAL A 421 -31.48 -16.85 10.37
CA VAL A 421 -31.05 -17.30 11.69
C VAL A 421 -32.25 -17.87 12.43
N THR A 422 -32.25 -19.17 12.73
CA THR A 422 -33.35 -19.84 13.43
C THR A 422 -33.08 -20.03 14.91
N CYS A 423 -31.80 -20.11 15.32
CA CYS A 423 -31.42 -20.12 16.72
C CYS A 423 -30.05 -19.48 16.93
N LEU A 424 -29.92 -18.72 18.02
CA LEU A 424 -28.66 -18.20 18.52
C LEU A 424 -28.66 -18.26 20.04
N SER A 425 -27.86 -19.16 20.62
CA SER A 425 -27.91 -19.40 22.07
C SER A 425 -26.62 -19.95 22.64
N TYR A 426 -26.33 -19.59 23.89
CA TYR A 426 -25.22 -20.18 24.66
C TYR A 426 -25.56 -21.61 25.10
N GLY A 427 -24.52 -22.43 25.24
CA GLY A 427 -24.63 -23.80 25.72
C GLY A 427 -25.56 -24.66 24.85
N ALA A 428 -26.43 -25.43 25.50
CA ALA A 428 -27.35 -26.35 24.82
C ALA A 428 -28.64 -25.70 24.30
N GLY A 429 -28.77 -24.36 24.35
CA GLY A 429 -30.04 -23.68 24.04
C GLY A 429 -30.51 -23.83 22.58
N CYS A 430 -29.59 -24.13 21.65
CA CYS A 430 -29.94 -24.47 20.26
C CYS A 430 -30.05 -25.98 19.99
N ALA A 431 -29.89 -26.86 20.98
CA ALA A 431 -29.84 -28.32 20.74
C ALA A 431 -31.11 -28.86 20.08
N GLN A 432 -32.29 -28.38 20.49
CA GLN A 432 -33.56 -28.81 19.88
C GLN A 432 -33.66 -28.34 18.43
N THR A 433 -33.37 -27.08 18.14
CA THR A 433 -33.39 -26.56 16.77
C THR A 433 -32.34 -27.25 15.91
N ALA A 434 -31.13 -27.46 16.43
CA ALA A 434 -30.06 -28.19 15.76
C ALA A 434 -30.44 -29.65 15.45
N SER A 435 -31.22 -30.32 16.31
CA SER A 435 -31.72 -31.67 16.06
C SER A 435 -32.82 -31.76 15.00
N GLN A 436 -33.45 -30.63 14.66
CA GLN A 436 -34.49 -30.53 13.62
C GLN A 436 -33.92 -30.21 12.24
N VAL A 437 -32.64 -29.84 12.18
CA VAL A 437 -31.88 -29.66 10.95
C VAL A 437 -31.57 -31.04 10.36
N THR A 438 -31.57 -31.18 9.04
CA THR A 438 -31.33 -32.48 8.37
C THR A 438 -29.91 -33.01 8.63
N GLU A 439 -29.67 -34.31 8.45
CA GLU A 439 -28.31 -34.90 8.51
C GLU A 439 -27.32 -34.24 7.53
N ASP A 440 -27.84 -33.51 6.53
CA ASP A 440 -27.09 -32.79 5.50
C ASP A 440 -26.67 -31.36 5.90
N ALA A 441 -26.80 -30.99 7.18
CA ALA A 441 -26.34 -29.71 7.72
C ALA A 441 -24.83 -29.51 7.52
N THR A 442 -24.41 -28.30 7.14
CA THR A 442 -22.99 -27.96 7.14
C THR A 442 -22.57 -27.54 8.56
N LEU A 443 -21.71 -28.34 9.18
CA LEU A 443 -21.15 -28.07 10.50
C LEU A 443 -19.88 -27.23 10.37
N ILE A 444 -19.83 -26.11 11.09
CA ILE A 444 -18.64 -25.25 11.19
C ILE A 444 -18.28 -25.11 12.66
N ASN A 445 -17.17 -25.72 13.07
CA ASN A 445 -16.70 -25.66 14.45
C ASN A 445 -15.55 -24.67 14.55
N LEU A 446 -15.82 -23.50 15.15
CA LEU A 446 -14.83 -22.45 15.29
C LEU A 446 -13.92 -22.72 16.50
N THR A 447 -12.66 -22.32 16.40
CA THR A 447 -11.76 -22.20 17.55
C THR A 447 -11.64 -20.73 17.91
N ASN A 448 -12.13 -20.34 19.09
CA ASN A 448 -12.17 -18.94 19.54
C ASN A 448 -12.95 -18.04 18.55
N GLY A 449 -14.16 -18.46 18.16
CA GLY A 449 -14.95 -17.78 17.14
C GLY A 449 -15.53 -16.44 17.60
N TYR A 450 -15.67 -15.51 16.66
CA TYR A 450 -16.32 -14.22 16.87
C TYR A 450 -17.47 -14.05 15.88
N LEU A 451 -18.62 -13.62 16.35
CA LEU A 451 -19.81 -13.35 15.54
C LEU A 451 -20.05 -11.84 15.47
N SER A 452 -20.10 -11.29 14.27
CA SER A 452 -20.42 -9.89 14.02
C SER A 452 -21.44 -9.75 12.88
N PRO A 453 -22.13 -8.60 12.78
CA PRO A 453 -22.84 -8.24 11.57
C PRO A 453 -21.89 -8.23 10.37
N GLY A 454 -22.41 -8.52 9.17
CA GLY A 454 -21.65 -8.38 7.94
C GLY A 454 -21.25 -6.92 7.70
N LEU A 455 -20.03 -6.70 7.20
CA LEU A 455 -19.51 -5.35 6.99
C LEU A 455 -20.18 -4.69 5.78
N THR A 456 -20.44 -3.38 5.88
CA THR A 456 -20.87 -2.55 4.77
C THR A 456 -19.73 -1.65 4.34
N ALA A 457 -19.24 -1.82 3.11
CA ALA A 457 -18.25 -0.92 2.53
C ALA A 457 -18.93 0.36 2.03
N VAL A 458 -18.35 1.52 2.34
CA VAL A 458 -18.73 2.79 1.72
C VAL A 458 -17.50 3.29 0.98
N THR A 459 -17.54 3.26 -0.34
CA THR A 459 -16.34 3.48 -1.17
C THR A 459 -16.73 3.96 -2.55
N THR A 460 -15.85 4.69 -3.21
CA THR A 460 -16.09 5.38 -4.48
C THR A 460 -15.77 4.54 -5.71
N SER A 461 -15.15 3.37 -5.52
CA SER A 461 -14.64 2.53 -6.62
C SER A 461 -15.28 1.15 -6.68
N LEU A 462 -15.67 0.55 -5.55
CA LEU A 462 -16.15 -0.83 -5.53
C LEU A 462 -17.40 -0.97 -6.39
N GLY A 463 -17.31 -1.79 -7.43
CA GLY A 463 -18.35 -2.02 -8.42
C GLY A 463 -18.41 -1.00 -9.56
N LEU A 464 -17.80 0.19 -9.45
CA LEU A 464 -17.73 1.16 -10.56
C LEU A 464 -16.39 1.16 -11.30
N LEU A 465 -15.33 0.62 -10.70
CA LEU A 465 -13.98 0.60 -11.24
C LEU A 465 -13.23 -0.63 -10.73
N GLU A 466 -12.81 -1.50 -11.65
CA GLU A 466 -12.11 -2.75 -11.29
C GLU A 466 -10.61 -2.52 -11.05
N VAL A 467 -9.96 -1.68 -11.86
CA VAL A 467 -8.53 -1.35 -11.74
C VAL A 467 -8.36 0.17 -11.66
N ALA A 468 -7.92 0.67 -10.51
CA ALA A 468 -8.04 2.09 -10.15
C ALA A 468 -7.41 3.09 -11.14
N MET A 469 -6.30 2.73 -11.78
CA MET A 469 -5.58 3.58 -12.76
C MET A 469 -5.88 3.21 -14.21
N GLU A 470 -6.78 2.27 -14.47
CA GLU A 470 -7.19 1.86 -15.82
C GLU A 470 -8.63 2.31 -16.07
N SER A 471 -8.80 3.48 -16.69
CA SER A 471 -10.12 4.06 -16.95
C SER A 471 -11.03 3.16 -17.78
N ALA A 472 -10.46 2.28 -18.62
CA ALA A 472 -11.20 1.30 -19.41
C ALA A 472 -11.88 0.20 -18.57
N THR A 473 -11.57 0.12 -17.27
CA THR A 473 -12.11 -0.89 -16.35
C THR A 473 -13.22 -0.36 -15.44
N GLY A 474 -13.70 0.85 -15.72
CA GLY A 474 -14.82 1.45 -14.98
C GLY A 474 -15.85 2.12 -15.87
N ASP A 475 -16.89 2.64 -15.24
CA ASP A 475 -18.01 3.38 -15.84
C ASP A 475 -17.62 4.79 -16.35
N GLY A 476 -16.32 5.05 -16.49
CA GLY A 476 -15.78 6.37 -16.76
C GLY A 476 -15.77 7.28 -15.53
N VAL A 477 -15.61 8.58 -15.79
CA VAL A 477 -15.46 9.61 -14.76
C VAL A 477 -16.54 10.65 -14.99
N SER A 478 -17.25 11.01 -13.93
CA SER A 478 -18.19 12.12 -13.96
C SER A 478 -17.48 13.40 -14.40
N ILE A 479 -17.89 13.97 -15.53
CA ILE A 479 -17.44 15.30 -15.94
C ILE A 479 -18.09 16.33 -15.01
N PRO A 480 -17.36 17.35 -14.52
CA PRO A 480 -17.95 18.41 -13.72
C PRO A 480 -19.16 19.03 -14.43
N MET A 481 -20.28 19.14 -13.71
CA MET A 481 -21.52 19.67 -14.28
C MET A 481 -21.32 21.11 -14.74
N THR A 482 -21.68 21.42 -15.98
CA THR A 482 -21.69 22.80 -16.48
C THR A 482 -22.74 23.66 -15.77
N ASN A 483 -23.81 23.04 -15.28
CA ASN A 483 -24.81 23.66 -14.42
C ASN A 483 -25.20 22.71 -13.28
N VAL A 484 -24.62 22.94 -12.10
CA VAL A 484 -24.88 22.15 -10.88
C VAL A 484 -26.34 22.21 -10.41
N ARG A 485 -27.12 23.20 -10.85
CA ARG A 485 -28.53 23.38 -10.45
C ARG A 485 -29.52 22.60 -11.31
N ASP A 486 -29.07 22.03 -12.42
CA ASP A 486 -29.89 21.22 -13.31
C ASP A 486 -29.84 19.74 -12.89
N PRO A 487 -30.97 19.17 -12.40
CA PRO A 487 -31.01 17.80 -11.90
C PRO A 487 -30.86 16.75 -13.01
N SER A 488 -31.05 17.12 -14.28
CA SER A 488 -30.85 16.21 -15.41
C SER A 488 -29.38 15.80 -15.61
N ASN A 489 -28.45 16.60 -15.08
CA ASN A 489 -27.02 16.34 -15.14
C ASN A 489 -26.49 15.53 -13.93
N VAL A 490 -27.37 15.09 -13.02
CA VAL A 490 -26.98 14.30 -11.84
C VAL A 490 -26.67 12.86 -12.26
N ASN A 491 -25.46 12.39 -11.98
CA ASN A 491 -25.07 11.01 -12.22
C ASN A 491 -25.63 10.07 -11.14
N TYR A 492 -26.01 8.85 -11.53
CA TYR A 492 -26.53 7.82 -10.63
C TYR A 492 -25.71 6.55 -10.77
N ALA A 493 -25.10 6.09 -9.67
CA ALA A 493 -24.23 4.90 -9.67
C ALA A 493 -24.98 3.61 -10.05
N LYS A 494 -26.30 3.56 -9.85
CA LYS A 494 -27.13 2.39 -10.18
C LYS A 494 -27.08 1.97 -11.65
N TYR A 495 -26.69 2.86 -12.55
CA TYR A 495 -26.60 2.57 -13.98
C TYR A 495 -25.23 2.02 -14.41
N GLY A 496 -24.18 2.21 -13.61
CA GLY A 496 -22.82 1.79 -13.92
C GLY A 496 -22.27 0.67 -13.04
N VAL A 497 -22.96 0.33 -11.94
CA VAL A 497 -22.44 -0.63 -10.96
C VAL A 497 -22.38 -2.06 -11.52
N SER A 498 -21.18 -2.62 -11.54
CA SER A 498 -20.91 -4.05 -11.65
C SER A 498 -20.89 -4.67 -10.26
N ILE A 499 -21.57 -5.80 -10.11
CA ILE A 499 -21.64 -6.61 -8.87
C ILE A 499 -20.74 -7.84 -8.91
N GLU A 500 -19.95 -7.96 -9.98
CA GLU A 500 -18.91 -8.96 -10.18
C GLU A 500 -17.54 -8.29 -10.29
N GLY A 501 -16.47 -9.05 -10.08
CA GLY A 501 -15.10 -8.56 -10.18
C GLY A 501 -14.20 -9.04 -9.05
N LYS A 502 -12.89 -8.89 -9.23
CA LYS A 502 -11.89 -9.31 -8.25
C LYS A 502 -11.92 -8.40 -7.02
N GLY A 503 -12.20 -7.11 -7.19
CA GLY A 503 -12.40 -6.17 -6.09
C GLY A 503 -13.54 -6.62 -5.15
N ILE A 504 -14.69 -7.01 -5.72
CA ILE A 504 -15.85 -7.49 -4.97
C ILE A 504 -15.57 -8.83 -4.30
N ALA A 505 -14.94 -9.77 -5.01
CA ALA A 505 -14.54 -11.05 -4.44
C ALA A 505 -13.60 -10.87 -3.24
N ARG A 506 -12.62 -9.95 -3.32
CA ARG A 506 -11.72 -9.61 -2.20
C ARG A 506 -12.45 -8.97 -1.03
N ALA A 507 -13.33 -7.99 -1.29
CA ALA A 507 -14.13 -7.36 -0.25
C ALA A 507 -14.94 -8.41 0.52
N ARG A 508 -15.55 -9.37 -0.19
CA ARG A 508 -16.33 -10.47 0.40
C ARG A 508 -15.49 -11.38 1.29
N VAL A 509 -14.28 -11.76 0.84
CA VAL A 509 -13.34 -12.54 1.67
C VAL A 509 -12.96 -11.77 2.95
N GLY A 510 -12.94 -10.44 2.89
CA GLY A 510 -12.75 -9.57 4.05
C GLY A 510 -13.99 -9.40 4.96
N GLY A 511 -15.12 -10.06 4.66
CA GLY A 511 -16.36 -9.97 5.44
C GLY A 511 -17.31 -8.84 5.00
N VAL A 512 -17.03 -8.15 3.89
CA VAL A 512 -17.94 -7.16 3.30
C VAL A 512 -19.08 -7.88 2.60
N THR A 513 -20.30 -7.77 3.13
CA THR A 513 -21.51 -8.39 2.55
C THR A 513 -22.35 -7.42 1.73
N ARG A 514 -22.14 -6.11 1.92
CA ARG A 514 -22.84 -5.02 1.25
C ARG A 514 -21.89 -3.87 0.93
N ALA A 515 -22.20 -3.10 -0.09
CA ALA A 515 -21.47 -1.91 -0.47
C ALA A 515 -22.43 -0.76 -0.83
N ILE A 516 -22.00 0.47 -0.54
CA ILE A 516 -22.65 1.71 -0.98
C ILE A 516 -21.61 2.49 -1.77
N THR A 517 -21.90 2.71 -3.05
CA THR A 517 -20.96 3.34 -3.98
C THR A 517 -21.56 4.57 -4.64
N PRO A 518 -21.01 5.78 -4.42
CA PRO A 518 -21.33 6.97 -5.21
C PRO A 518 -20.61 6.98 -6.55
N PRO A 519 -21.09 7.74 -7.55
CA PRO A 519 -20.37 7.94 -8.80
C PRO A 519 -18.95 8.45 -8.56
N PHE A 520 -18.04 8.06 -9.45
CA PHE A 520 -16.65 8.48 -9.37
C PHE A 520 -16.46 9.86 -10.04
N THR A 521 -15.87 10.82 -9.32
CA THR A 521 -15.53 12.16 -9.82
C THR A 521 -14.17 12.59 -9.28
N PHE A 522 -13.43 13.40 -10.04
CA PHE A 522 -12.18 14.03 -9.61
C PHE A 522 -12.36 15.47 -9.12
N ALA A 523 -13.48 16.12 -9.46
CA ALA A 523 -13.72 17.52 -9.16
C ALA A 523 -15.21 17.88 -9.28
N GLY A 524 -15.59 19.05 -8.78
CA GLY A 524 -16.94 19.60 -8.86
C GLY A 524 -17.75 19.44 -7.57
N LEU A 525 -18.77 20.28 -7.43
CA LEU A 525 -19.63 20.35 -6.25
C LEU A 525 -20.52 19.11 -6.09
N VAL A 526 -21.15 18.64 -7.16
CA VAL A 526 -22.11 17.53 -7.12
C VAL A 526 -21.43 16.27 -7.65
N ARG A 527 -21.36 15.24 -6.81
CA ARG A 527 -20.80 13.94 -7.18
C ARG A 527 -21.85 13.00 -7.78
N GLY A 528 -23.08 13.08 -7.29
CA GLY A 528 -24.21 12.29 -7.77
C GLY A 528 -24.81 11.38 -6.70
N VAL A 529 -25.68 10.46 -7.13
CA VAL A 529 -26.46 9.59 -6.24
C VAL A 529 -25.82 8.20 -6.15
N SER A 530 -25.54 7.76 -4.92
CA SER A 530 -25.00 6.44 -4.65
C SER A 530 -26.03 5.33 -4.73
N THR A 531 -25.54 4.11 -4.98
CA THR A 531 -26.33 2.89 -5.01
C THR A 531 -25.83 1.88 -3.99
N GLY A 532 -26.75 1.11 -3.41
CA GLY A 532 -26.49 0.08 -2.42
C GLY A 532 -26.66 -1.30 -3.02
N PHE A 533 -25.61 -2.13 -2.98
CA PHE A 533 -25.62 -3.47 -3.54
C PHE A 533 -24.99 -4.53 -2.63
N ARG A 534 -25.34 -5.79 -2.87
CA ARG A 534 -24.82 -6.97 -2.17
C ARG A 534 -23.58 -7.48 -2.89
N THR A 535 -22.59 -7.91 -2.12
CA THR A 535 -21.35 -8.46 -2.69
C THR A 535 -21.42 -9.97 -2.90
N GLY A 536 -22.53 -10.65 -2.61
CA GLY A 536 -22.64 -12.11 -2.63
C GLY A 536 -22.47 -12.75 -4.02
N ASN A 537 -22.10 -14.03 -4.08
CA ASN A 537 -21.78 -14.74 -5.33
C ASN A 537 -22.92 -14.72 -6.36
N ASP A 538 -24.15 -14.97 -5.91
CA ASP A 538 -25.30 -15.01 -6.82
C ASP A 538 -25.97 -13.65 -6.98
N SER A 539 -25.46 -12.59 -6.33
CA SER A 539 -26.10 -11.28 -6.35
C SER A 539 -26.09 -10.72 -7.77
N ASN A 540 -27.26 -10.56 -8.36
CA ASN A 540 -27.49 -10.01 -9.69
C ASN A 540 -28.64 -8.98 -9.66
N LEU A 541 -28.83 -8.24 -10.74
CA LEU A 541 -29.90 -7.24 -10.83
C LEU A 541 -31.30 -7.85 -10.67
N LEU A 542 -31.49 -9.13 -11.02
CA LEU A 542 -32.79 -9.81 -11.01
C LEU A 542 -33.15 -10.42 -9.64
N ASN A 543 -32.19 -10.58 -8.73
CA ASN A 543 -32.41 -11.21 -7.41
C ASN A 543 -32.09 -10.30 -6.21
N GLY A 544 -32.20 -8.98 -6.39
CA GLY A 544 -31.98 -8.02 -5.32
C GLY A 544 -30.50 -7.78 -5.01
N GLY A 545 -29.62 -7.98 -6.00
CA GLY A 545 -28.22 -7.57 -5.93
C GLY A 545 -28.09 -6.09 -5.65
N ILE A 546 -28.91 -5.24 -6.26
CA ILE A 546 -29.13 -3.85 -5.80
C ILE A 546 -30.25 -3.89 -4.76
N PHE A 547 -29.91 -3.66 -3.49
CA PHE A 547 -30.90 -3.63 -2.41
C PHE A 547 -31.51 -2.23 -2.24
N GLN A 548 -30.79 -1.18 -2.67
CA GLN A 548 -31.28 0.19 -2.62
C GLN A 548 -30.72 0.98 -3.81
N PRO A 549 -31.53 1.29 -4.83
CA PRO A 549 -31.05 1.93 -6.05
C PRO A 549 -30.51 3.34 -5.81
N ASP A 550 -31.18 4.13 -4.97
CA ASP A 550 -30.80 5.50 -4.60
C ASP A 550 -30.58 5.56 -3.07
N VAL A 551 -29.32 5.69 -2.64
CA VAL A 551 -28.93 5.66 -1.22
C VAL A 551 -28.74 7.07 -0.65
N ALA A 552 -27.96 7.92 -1.30
CA ALA A 552 -27.73 9.30 -0.87
C ALA A 552 -27.26 10.16 -2.04
N LEU A 553 -27.56 11.46 -2.00
CA LEU A 553 -26.91 12.46 -2.85
C LEU A 553 -25.60 12.89 -2.21
N HIS A 554 -24.51 12.81 -2.97
CA HIS A 554 -23.17 13.20 -2.52
C HIS A 554 -22.76 14.57 -3.07
N ILE A 555 -22.30 15.44 -2.18
CA ILE A 555 -21.77 16.77 -2.45
C ILE A 555 -20.34 16.86 -1.93
N ASN A 556 -19.46 17.48 -2.70
CA ASN A 556 -18.09 17.78 -2.31
C ASN A 556 -17.97 19.24 -1.85
N LEU A 557 -17.27 19.47 -0.75
CA LEU A 557 -16.79 20.77 -0.28
C LEU A 557 -15.29 20.61 -0.01
N GLY A 558 -14.48 21.61 -0.36
CA GLY A 558 -13.02 21.45 -0.38
C GLY A 558 -12.41 21.69 -1.77
N GLU A 559 -11.16 21.24 -1.92
CA GLU A 559 -10.36 21.42 -3.15
C GLU A 559 -11.07 20.91 -4.41
N GLU A 560 -11.75 19.76 -4.32
CA GLU A 560 -12.52 19.22 -5.46
C GLU A 560 -13.59 20.19 -5.94
N ALA A 561 -14.31 20.85 -5.03
CA ALA A 561 -15.32 21.84 -5.39
C ALA A 561 -14.67 23.14 -5.86
N LYS A 562 -13.64 23.64 -5.16
CA LYS A 562 -12.89 24.85 -5.54
C LYS A 562 -12.31 24.78 -6.94
N ALA A 563 -11.83 23.61 -7.36
CA ALA A 563 -11.23 23.42 -8.68
C ALA A 563 -12.18 23.83 -9.82
N ILE A 564 -13.49 23.78 -9.59
CA ILE A 564 -14.53 24.13 -10.58
C ILE A 564 -15.26 25.42 -10.19
N GLU A 565 -15.65 25.57 -8.92
CA GLU A 565 -16.42 26.73 -8.42
C GLU A 565 -15.55 27.97 -8.15
N GLY A 566 -14.23 27.84 -8.20
CA GLY A 566 -13.25 28.89 -7.94
C GLY A 566 -13.00 29.19 -6.45
N THR A 567 -14.03 29.12 -5.59
CA THR A 567 -13.89 29.33 -4.14
C THR A 567 -14.84 28.46 -3.31
N GLU A 568 -14.47 28.16 -2.06
CA GLU A 568 -15.38 27.48 -1.10
C GLU A 568 -16.64 28.30 -0.84
N SER A 569 -16.50 29.62 -0.74
CA SER A 569 -17.64 30.50 -0.52
C SER A 569 -18.65 30.41 -1.66
N ARG A 570 -18.18 30.22 -2.90
CA ARG A 570 -19.03 29.98 -4.06
C ARG A 570 -19.67 28.61 -4.02
N ALA A 571 -18.92 27.55 -3.72
CA ALA A 571 -19.45 26.20 -3.56
C ALA A 571 -20.58 26.12 -2.52
N ILE A 572 -20.37 26.75 -1.35
CA ILE A 572 -21.40 26.87 -0.30
C ILE A 572 -22.61 27.66 -0.78
N TYR A 573 -22.40 28.78 -1.51
CA TYR A 573 -23.50 29.55 -2.09
C TYR A 573 -24.31 28.71 -3.07
N GLU A 574 -23.67 27.96 -3.97
CA GLU A 574 -24.34 27.08 -4.93
C GLU A 574 -25.14 25.97 -4.25
N LEU A 575 -24.57 25.32 -3.22
CA LEU A 575 -25.30 24.33 -2.42
C LEU A 575 -26.55 24.92 -1.77
N ARG A 576 -26.45 26.14 -1.19
CA ARG A 576 -27.62 26.83 -0.62
C ARG A 576 -28.66 27.14 -1.68
N GLN A 577 -28.25 27.61 -2.86
CA GLN A 577 -29.17 27.91 -3.95
C GLN A 577 -29.88 26.65 -4.45
N LEU A 578 -29.16 25.53 -4.57
CA LEU A 578 -29.71 24.23 -4.92
C LEU A 578 -30.78 23.80 -3.91
N LEU A 579 -30.45 23.75 -2.61
CA LEU A 579 -31.41 23.34 -1.58
C LEU A 579 -32.62 24.29 -1.49
N THR A 580 -32.42 25.59 -1.65
CA THR A 580 -33.52 26.57 -1.60
C THR A 580 -34.42 26.46 -2.82
N THR A 581 -33.86 26.32 -4.02
CA THR A 581 -34.62 26.26 -5.28
C THR A 581 -35.54 25.05 -5.33
N TYR A 582 -35.10 23.91 -4.81
CA TYR A 582 -35.88 22.67 -4.81
C TYR A 582 -36.76 22.50 -3.56
N SER A 583 -36.75 23.46 -2.63
CA SER A 583 -37.65 23.43 -1.47
C SER A 583 -39.12 23.68 -1.82
N THR A 584 -39.38 24.37 -2.93
CA THR A 584 -40.74 24.73 -3.38
C THR A 584 -41.18 23.98 -4.64
N LYS A 585 -40.30 23.15 -5.22
CA LYS A 585 -40.60 22.39 -6.44
C LYS A 585 -41.21 21.04 -6.11
N GLU A 586 -42.36 20.76 -6.72
CA GLU A 586 -42.97 19.43 -6.72
C GLU A 586 -42.41 18.58 -7.87
N ASP A 587 -41.11 18.29 -7.82
CA ASP A 587 -40.49 17.30 -8.71
C ASP A 587 -39.91 16.11 -7.91
N ASN A 588 -39.53 15.08 -8.66
CA ASN A 588 -38.92 13.84 -8.15
C ASN A 588 -37.40 13.83 -8.38
N SER A 589 -36.77 14.99 -8.53
CA SER A 589 -35.32 15.07 -8.67
C SER A 589 -34.62 14.62 -7.38
N ALA A 590 -33.34 14.25 -7.49
CA ALA A 590 -32.51 13.98 -6.31
C ALA A 590 -32.49 15.18 -5.34
N TYR A 591 -32.47 16.40 -5.87
CA TYR A 591 -32.45 17.64 -5.08
C TYR A 591 -33.75 17.84 -4.29
N ALA A 592 -34.92 17.70 -4.93
CA ALA A 592 -36.19 17.78 -4.23
C ALA A 592 -36.36 16.65 -3.21
N SER A 593 -35.88 15.44 -3.53
CA SER A 593 -35.90 14.30 -2.61
C SER A 593 -35.07 14.55 -1.35
N VAL A 594 -33.91 15.20 -1.48
CA VAL A 594 -33.10 15.64 -0.33
C VAL A 594 -33.85 16.63 0.54
N VAL A 595 -34.43 17.68 -0.05
CA VAL A 595 -35.09 18.74 0.71
C VAL A 595 -36.37 18.24 1.40
N LYS A 596 -37.07 17.28 0.79
CA LYS A 596 -38.24 16.60 1.39
C LYS A 596 -37.87 15.60 2.50
N GLY A 597 -36.58 15.31 2.70
CA GLY A 597 -36.10 14.34 3.68
C GLY A 597 -36.21 12.88 3.23
N ASN A 598 -36.48 12.63 1.94
CA ASN A 598 -36.63 11.28 1.37
C ASN A 598 -35.30 10.68 0.90
N LEU A 599 -34.27 11.51 0.67
CA LEU A 599 -32.94 11.09 0.28
C LEU A 599 -31.89 11.75 1.18
N PRO A 600 -31.00 11.00 1.85
CA PRO A 600 -29.90 11.58 2.61
C PRO A 600 -28.97 12.45 1.76
N LEU A 601 -28.47 13.53 2.36
CA LEU A 601 -27.39 14.36 1.80
C LEU A 601 -26.07 14.00 2.49
N VAL A 602 -25.09 13.54 1.73
CA VAL A 602 -23.73 13.27 2.21
C VAL A 602 -22.81 14.37 1.74
N ILE A 603 -22.15 15.02 2.70
CA ILE A 603 -21.19 16.09 2.43
C ILE A 603 -19.78 15.54 2.68
N HIS A 604 -18.97 15.51 1.63
CA HIS A 604 -17.53 15.27 1.73
C HIS A 604 -16.86 16.61 2.00
N ALA A 605 -16.25 16.77 3.17
CA ALA A 605 -15.52 17.97 3.54
C ALA A 605 -14.07 17.59 3.85
N GLN A 606 -13.13 18.06 3.02
CA GLN A 606 -11.69 17.88 3.24
C GLN A 606 -11.09 19.17 3.83
N SER A 607 -10.19 19.02 4.80
CA SER A 607 -9.40 20.13 5.37
C SER A 607 -7.94 19.92 5.00
N VAL A 608 -7.27 20.95 4.51
CA VAL A 608 -5.87 20.90 4.03
C VAL A 608 -4.91 21.49 5.07
N VAL A 609 -5.12 21.22 6.36
CA VAL A 609 -4.17 21.66 7.41
C VAL A 609 -3.31 20.49 7.87
#